data_AF-A0A6A5K674-F1
#
_entry.id   AF-A0A6A5K674-F1
#
_cell.length_a   1.000
_cell.length_b   1.000
_cell.length_c   1.000
_cell.angle_alpha   90.00
_cell.angle_beta   90.00
_cell.angle_gamma   90.00
#
_symmetry.space_group_name_H-M   'P 1'
#
loop_
_entity.id
_entity.type
_entity.pdbx_description
1 polymer ?
#
loop_
_entity_poly.entity_id
_entity_poly.type
_entity_poly.pdbx_seq_one_letter_code
_entity_poly.pdbx_strand_id
1 'polypeptide(L)'
;MAPQLWIMATMSSANINPLHRQRIKGREIIVTEDPRLHLVWIHDRIFIKPIPRCLLSHTFWETYLDRKPESLGDGQSNLRAQDHLRLIPKDIDWASFCRFTSDLNHIADSAVSQSYCFGELRLTRLNLYAPLLLCKFHFEQVALAADELMAVRWVSVWHGCRWLSLLSLIGTVVVAVWFVALWLWMFLDEWVYTARRKLEKRSNKRDGSKC
;
A
#
# COMPACT_ATOMS: atom_id res chain seq x y z
N MET A 1 1.31 17.53 -8.32
CA MET A 1 1.49 17.02 -6.94
C MET A 1 0.14 16.60 -6.41
N ALA A 2 0.05 15.54 -5.61
CA ALA A 2 -1.23 15.00 -5.15
C ALA A 2 -1.77 15.86 -3.98
N PRO A 3 -2.91 16.57 -4.14
CA PRO A 3 -3.46 17.47 -3.12
C PRO A 3 -4.01 16.75 -1.88
N GLN A 4 -3.90 15.42 -1.81
CA GLN A 4 -4.48 14.57 -0.76
C GLN A 4 -3.43 14.03 0.22
N LEU A 5 -2.15 14.37 0.04
CA LEU A 5 -1.05 13.89 0.91
C LEU A 5 -1.16 14.37 2.36
N TRP A 6 -1.79 15.53 2.61
CA TRP A 6 -2.03 16.06 3.97
C TRP A 6 -2.90 15.15 4.84
N ILE A 7 -3.72 14.28 4.24
CA ILE A 7 -4.56 13.31 4.97
C ILE A 7 -3.70 12.19 5.58
N MET A 8 -2.55 11.91 4.96
CA MET A 8 -1.70 10.75 5.30
C MET A 8 -0.45 11.14 6.09
N ALA A 9 -0.07 12.42 6.04
CA ALA A 9 1.20 12.95 6.51
C ALA A 9 0.99 14.18 7.39
N THR A 10 1.77 14.30 8.45
CA THR A 10 1.89 15.58 9.15
C THR A 10 2.65 16.54 8.24
N MET A 11 1.98 17.59 7.77
CA MET A 11 2.57 18.63 6.93
C MET A 11 3.43 19.55 7.81
N SER A 12 4.64 19.11 8.12
CA SER A 12 5.60 19.85 8.92
C SER A 12 7.02 19.49 8.48
N SER A 13 7.74 20.47 7.95
CA SER A 13 9.17 20.40 7.64
C SER A 13 10.01 20.17 8.90
N ALA A 14 9.53 20.62 10.07
CA ALA A 14 10.19 20.41 11.35
C ALA A 14 10.07 18.98 11.90
N ASN A 15 9.20 18.14 11.34
CA ASN A 15 8.98 16.77 11.80
C ASN A 15 9.97 15.78 11.13
N ILE A 16 11.26 16.06 11.29
CA ILE A 16 12.37 15.24 10.79
C ILE A 16 13.24 14.85 11.99
N ASN A 17 13.30 13.56 12.31
CA ASN A 17 14.19 13.11 13.37
C ASN A 17 15.63 13.04 12.85
N PRO A 18 16.61 13.48 13.67
CA PRO A 18 18.02 13.41 13.31
C PRO A 18 18.48 11.96 13.14
N LEU A 19 19.51 11.74 12.31
CA LEU A 19 20.02 10.42 11.95
C LEU A 19 20.35 9.53 13.16
N HIS A 20 20.91 10.11 14.22
CA HIS A 20 21.19 9.37 15.46
C HIS A 20 19.91 8.81 16.09
N ARG A 21 18.84 9.61 16.11
CA ARG A 21 17.52 9.19 16.63
C ARG A 21 16.86 8.17 15.71
N GLN A 22 17.13 8.21 14.41
CA GLN A 22 16.69 7.13 13.49
C GLN A 22 17.33 5.80 13.88
N ARG A 23 18.64 5.79 14.17
CA ARG A 23 19.34 4.58 14.64
C ARG A 23 18.81 4.09 15.98
N ILE A 24 18.51 4.98 16.92
CA ILE A 24 17.92 4.60 18.22
C ILE A 24 16.54 3.94 18.03
N LYS A 25 15.76 4.40 17.06
CA LYS A 25 14.46 3.80 16.71
C LYS A 25 14.58 2.44 16.01
N GLY A 26 15.79 1.89 15.85
CA GLY A 26 16.03 0.63 15.15
C GLY A 26 15.92 0.74 13.63
N ARG A 27 15.90 1.96 13.08
CA ARG A 27 15.76 2.17 11.63
C ARG A 27 17.12 2.13 10.93
N GLU A 28 17.22 1.25 9.93
CA GLU A 28 18.30 1.17 8.96
C GLU A 28 18.19 2.32 7.95
N ILE A 29 19.30 3.03 7.73
CA ILE A 29 19.37 4.17 6.82
C ILE A 29 19.77 3.67 5.44
N ILE A 30 18.86 3.76 4.48
CA ILE A 30 19.09 3.39 3.08
C ILE A 30 19.27 4.65 2.26
N VAL A 31 20.37 4.71 1.53
CA VAL A 31 20.68 5.82 0.63
C VAL A 31 19.88 5.65 -0.65
N THR A 32 19.13 6.67 -1.07
CA THR A 32 18.36 6.68 -2.32
C THR A 32 18.67 7.91 -3.16
N GLU A 33 18.66 7.76 -4.48
CA GLU A 33 18.79 8.89 -5.41
C GLU A 33 17.43 9.51 -5.77
N ASP A 34 16.34 8.73 -5.64
CA ASP A 34 14.98 9.15 -5.99
C ASP A 34 14.43 10.16 -4.97
N PRO A 35 14.12 11.41 -5.39
CA PRO A 35 13.56 12.42 -4.49
C PRO A 35 12.18 12.02 -3.94
N ARG A 36 11.43 11.14 -4.61
CA ARG A 36 10.10 10.71 -4.17
C ARG A 36 10.13 9.82 -2.93
N LEU A 37 11.27 9.15 -2.71
CA LEU A 37 11.49 8.26 -1.57
C LEU A 37 12.20 8.96 -0.42
N HIS A 38 12.62 10.21 -0.58
CA HIS A 38 13.29 10.96 0.47
C HIS A 38 12.41 11.10 1.71
N LEU A 39 12.92 10.72 2.89
CA LEU A 39 12.23 10.73 4.19
C LEU A 39 11.02 9.81 4.28
N VAL A 40 10.88 8.90 3.31
CA VAL A 40 9.89 7.83 3.37
C VAL A 40 10.47 6.65 4.14
N TRP A 41 9.73 6.14 5.11
CA TRP A 41 10.14 4.97 5.89
C TRP A 41 9.14 3.82 5.79
N ILE A 42 9.67 2.61 5.78
CA ILE A 42 8.92 1.36 5.73
C ILE A 42 9.52 0.36 6.70
N HIS A 43 8.69 -0.17 7.61
CA HIS A 43 9.14 -1.06 8.69
C HIS A 43 10.35 -0.44 9.42
N ASP A 44 11.50 -1.11 9.37
CA ASP A 44 12.73 -0.71 10.03
C ASP A 44 13.71 -0.03 9.06
N ARG A 45 13.25 0.49 7.92
CA ARG A 45 14.10 1.13 6.90
C ARG A 45 13.63 2.55 6.61
N ILE A 46 14.56 3.50 6.54
CA ILE A 46 14.30 4.87 6.12
C ILE A 46 15.15 5.22 4.91
N PHE A 47 14.51 5.74 3.88
CA PHE A 47 15.18 6.18 2.65
C PHE A 47 15.60 7.64 2.79
N ILE A 48 16.89 7.89 2.65
CA ILE A 48 17.47 9.24 2.78
C ILE A 48 18.29 9.52 1.54
N LYS A 49 18.09 10.72 0.98
CA LYS A 49 18.87 11.19 -0.17
C LYS A 49 20.11 11.88 0.37
N PRO A 50 21.32 11.45 -0.02
CA PRO A 50 22.54 12.14 0.38
C PRO A 50 22.62 13.46 -0.38
N ILE A 51 23.28 14.46 0.20
CA ILE A 51 23.53 15.72 -0.50
C ILE A 51 24.46 15.41 -1.69
N PRO A 52 24.03 15.66 -2.93
CA PRO A 52 24.89 15.44 -4.10
C PRO A 52 26.18 16.25 -3.99
N ARG A 53 27.32 15.64 -4.32
CA ARG A 53 28.64 16.32 -4.24
C ARG A 53 28.72 17.55 -5.15
N CYS A 54 27.97 17.57 -6.25
CA CYS A 54 27.89 18.73 -7.14
C CYS A 54 27.30 19.96 -6.44
N LEU A 55 26.37 19.79 -5.48
CA LEU A 55 25.84 20.91 -4.69
C LEU A 55 26.87 21.48 -3.71
N LEU A 56 28.01 20.82 -3.51
CA LEU A 56 29.10 21.33 -2.67
C LEU A 56 30.16 22.08 -3.49
N SER A 57 30.06 22.08 -4.82
CA SER A 57 30.99 22.79 -5.71
C SER A 57 30.44 24.16 -6.09
N HIS A 58 31.15 25.23 -5.75
CA HIS A 58 30.76 26.61 -6.12
C HIS A 58 30.60 26.77 -7.64
N THR A 59 31.53 26.20 -8.41
CA THR A 59 31.50 26.25 -9.89
C THR A 59 30.23 25.66 -10.49
N PHE A 60 29.65 24.64 -9.84
CA PHE A 60 28.38 24.04 -10.25
C PHE A 60 27.21 25.01 -10.05
N TRP A 61 27.21 25.76 -8.95
CA TRP A 61 26.15 26.73 -8.65
C TRP A 61 26.14 27.88 -9.65
N GLU A 62 27.29 28.46 -9.94
CA GLU A 62 27.41 29.55 -10.94
C GLU A 62 26.96 29.09 -12.33
N THR A 63 27.27 27.84 -12.69
CA THR A 63 26.98 27.32 -14.04
C THR A 63 25.50 26.94 -14.21
N TYR A 64 24.87 26.36 -13.18
CA TYR A 64 23.55 25.71 -13.31
C TYR A 64 22.43 26.31 -12.46
N LEU A 65 22.74 26.98 -11.34
CA LEU A 65 21.73 27.52 -10.41
C LEU A 65 21.54 29.04 -10.57
N ASP A 66 22.59 29.77 -10.93
CA ASP A 66 22.54 31.23 -11.11
C ASP A 66 22.03 31.65 -12.51
N ARG A 67 21.86 30.68 -13.41
CA ARG A 67 21.37 30.95 -14.76
C ARG A 67 19.86 31.20 -14.74
N LYS A 68 19.47 32.47 -14.87
CA LYS A 68 18.08 32.87 -15.13
C LYS A 68 17.57 32.10 -16.37
N PRO A 69 16.39 31.47 -16.33
CA PRO A 69 15.92 30.63 -17.42
C PRO A 69 15.47 31.48 -18.61
N GLU A 70 16.43 31.93 -19.42
CA GLU A 70 16.16 32.26 -20.81
C GLU A 70 16.14 30.94 -21.58
N SER A 71 14.91 30.50 -21.84
CA SER A 71 14.45 29.57 -22.89
C SER A 71 15.44 28.57 -23.49
N LEU A 72 14.98 27.31 -23.56
CA LEU A 72 15.53 26.12 -24.23
C LEU A 72 16.29 25.23 -23.23
N GLY A 73 15.96 23.96 -23.03
CA GLY A 73 15.32 23.00 -23.91
C GLY A 73 16.15 21.72 -23.76
N ASP A 74 15.56 20.71 -23.16
CA ASP A 74 16.04 19.32 -23.10
C ASP A 74 17.48 19.07 -22.58
N GLY A 75 17.59 18.79 -21.28
CA GLY A 75 18.85 18.42 -20.62
C GLY A 75 18.61 17.39 -19.53
N GLN A 76 17.76 16.40 -19.80
CA GLN A 76 17.37 15.37 -18.85
C GLN A 76 18.11 14.06 -19.13
N SER A 77 19.42 14.02 -18.90
CA SER A 77 20.16 12.77 -18.68
C SER A 77 21.61 13.05 -18.31
N ASN A 78 22.19 12.19 -17.47
CA ASN A 78 23.61 12.16 -17.05
C ASN A 78 23.99 12.88 -15.74
N LEU A 79 23.22 12.63 -14.67
CA LEU A 79 23.81 12.46 -13.34
C LEU A 79 23.68 10.99 -12.93
N ARG A 80 24.26 10.08 -13.71
CA ARG A 80 24.44 8.68 -13.32
C ARG A 80 25.92 8.40 -13.17
N ALA A 81 26.24 7.80 -12.04
CA ALA A 81 27.52 7.19 -11.66
C ALA A 81 28.63 8.17 -11.27
N GLN A 82 28.87 8.21 -9.95
CA GLN A 82 30.14 8.31 -9.22
C GLN A 82 29.77 8.84 -7.82
N ASP A 83 30.01 8.21 -6.68
CA ASP A 83 30.98 7.20 -6.34
C ASP A 83 30.72 6.82 -4.85
N HIS A 84 30.52 5.53 -4.57
CA HIS A 84 30.64 4.85 -3.27
C HIS A 84 30.29 5.65 -1.97
N LEU A 85 29.02 5.52 -1.55
CA LEU A 85 28.55 5.37 -0.14
C LEU A 85 29.26 6.19 0.96
N ARG A 86 29.31 7.51 0.81
CA ARG A 86 29.55 8.42 1.96
C ARG A 86 28.59 9.61 1.85
N LEU A 87 27.77 9.81 2.88
CA LEU A 87 26.82 10.93 2.96
C LEU A 87 27.53 12.30 2.96
N ILE A 88 28.81 12.33 3.34
CA ILE A 88 29.66 13.53 3.39
C ILE A 88 31.07 13.15 2.89
N PRO A 89 31.66 13.90 1.93
CA PRO A 89 33.07 13.77 1.55
C PRO A 89 34.00 13.94 2.76
N LYS A 90 35.10 13.17 2.86
CA LYS A 90 36.03 13.24 4.03
C LYS A 90 36.86 14.52 4.07
N ASP A 91 36.87 15.25 2.97
CA ASP A 91 37.64 16.46 2.68
C ASP A 91 36.92 17.75 3.07
N ILE A 92 35.73 17.67 3.68
CA ILE A 92 35.01 18.83 4.19
C ILE A 92 35.25 19.00 5.69
N ASP A 93 35.93 20.09 6.02
CA ASP A 93 36.04 20.55 7.40
C ASP A 93 34.65 20.98 7.93
N TRP A 94 34.36 20.65 9.19
CA TRP A 94 33.08 20.95 9.82
C TRP A 94 32.80 22.47 9.84
N ALA A 95 33.83 23.29 9.96
CA ALA A 95 33.68 24.75 9.92
C ALA A 95 33.18 25.25 8.55
N SER A 96 33.67 24.65 7.46
CA SER A 96 33.21 24.92 6.10
C SER A 96 31.77 24.47 5.89
N PHE A 97 31.39 23.31 6.44
CA PHE A 97 30.01 22.83 6.41
C PHE A 97 29.07 23.76 7.19
N CYS A 98 29.46 24.23 8.38
CA CYS A 98 28.65 25.17 9.16
C CYS A 98 28.41 26.48 8.41
N ARG A 99 29.45 27.05 7.76
CA ARG A 99 29.31 28.25 6.91
C ARG A 99 28.35 28.00 5.76
N PHE A 100 28.53 26.88 5.05
CA PHE A 100 27.62 26.47 3.97
C PHE A 100 26.16 26.34 4.44
N THR A 101 25.91 25.68 5.58
CA THR A 101 24.54 25.52 6.10
C THR A 101 23.92 26.83 6.60
N SER A 102 24.75 27.79 7.05
CA SER A 102 24.28 29.12 7.44
C SER A 102 23.69 29.86 6.23
N ASP A 103 24.32 29.71 5.06
CA ASP A 103 23.84 30.28 3.81
C ASP A 103 22.62 29.53 3.25
N LEU A 104 22.20 28.38 3.80
CA LEU A 104 20.94 27.75 3.38
C LEU A 104 19.76 28.11 4.30
N ASN A 105 20.05 28.61 5.50
CA ASN A 105 19.04 28.91 6.51
C ASN A 105 18.16 30.12 6.15
N HIS A 106 18.56 30.92 5.16
CA HIS A 106 17.77 32.06 4.67
C HIS A 106 16.72 31.66 3.62
N ILE A 107 16.73 30.41 3.13
CA ILE A 107 15.77 29.93 2.14
C ILE A 107 14.45 29.64 2.86
N ALA A 108 13.41 30.40 2.54
CA ALA A 108 12.07 30.17 3.08
C ALA A 108 11.45 28.88 2.52
N ASP A 109 10.63 28.19 3.33
CA ASP A 109 9.91 26.97 2.93
C ASP A 109 9.05 27.16 1.67
N SER A 110 8.64 28.40 1.34
CA SER A 110 7.91 28.74 0.12
C SER A 110 8.74 28.68 -1.16
N ALA A 111 10.06 28.80 -1.06
CA ALA A 111 11.00 28.68 -2.17
C ALA A 111 11.34 27.21 -2.49
N VAL A 112 10.98 26.29 -1.60
CA VAL A 112 11.22 24.86 -1.76
C VAL A 112 9.97 24.19 -2.33
N SER A 113 10.18 23.15 -3.14
CA SER A 113 9.08 22.35 -3.66
C SER A 113 8.20 21.79 -2.53
N GLN A 114 6.87 21.87 -2.67
CA GLN A 114 5.90 21.42 -1.65
C GLN A 114 6.10 19.96 -1.21
N SER A 115 6.77 19.13 -2.01
CA SER A 115 7.13 17.77 -1.65
C SER A 115 8.04 17.69 -0.41
N TYR A 116 8.85 18.71 -0.16
CA TYR A 116 9.77 18.76 0.99
C TYR A 116 9.14 19.38 2.26
N CYS A 117 7.92 19.94 2.15
CA CYS A 117 7.15 20.37 3.32
C CYS A 117 6.62 19.18 4.14
N PHE A 118 6.65 17.98 3.56
CA PHE A 118 6.35 16.73 4.24
C PHE A 118 7.65 16.19 4.84
N GLY A 119 7.72 16.11 6.18
CA GLY A 119 8.86 15.51 6.89
C GLY A 119 8.88 13.98 6.74
N GLU A 120 8.82 13.24 7.84
CA GLU A 120 8.81 11.77 7.78
C GLU A 120 7.47 11.19 7.29
N LEU A 121 7.48 10.49 6.16
CA LEU A 121 6.29 9.83 5.60
C LEU A 121 6.33 8.31 5.82
N ARG A 122 5.24 7.74 6.35
CA ARG A 122 5.11 6.29 6.55
C ARG A 122 4.56 5.61 5.31
N LEU A 123 5.37 4.79 4.65
CA LEU A 123 4.99 4.13 3.39
C LEU A 123 3.85 3.12 3.57
N THR A 124 3.68 2.51 4.75
CA THR A 124 2.54 1.60 5.00
C THR A 124 1.20 2.32 4.94
N ARG A 125 1.13 3.62 5.28
CA ARG A 125 -0.09 4.43 5.09
C ARG A 125 -0.25 4.79 3.62
N LEU A 126 0.83 5.21 2.97
CA LEU A 126 0.80 5.57 1.55
C LEU A 126 0.34 4.40 0.68
N ASN A 127 0.86 3.19 0.91
CA ASN A 127 0.50 2.00 0.14
C ASN A 127 -0.92 1.49 0.44
N LEU A 128 -1.41 1.66 1.68
CA LEU A 128 -2.80 1.31 2.04
C LEU A 128 -3.81 2.15 1.26
N TYR A 129 -3.49 3.42 1.03
CA TYR A 129 -4.39 4.36 0.37
C TYR A 129 -4.08 4.58 -1.11
N ALA A 130 -2.92 4.13 -1.62
CA ALA A 130 -2.55 4.25 -3.02
C ALA A 130 -3.59 3.64 -4.00
N PRO A 131 -4.19 2.45 -3.72
CA PRO A 131 -5.24 1.90 -4.57
C PRO A 131 -6.52 2.76 -4.55
N LEU A 132 -6.84 3.36 -3.40
CA LEU A 132 -8.12 4.00 -3.14
C LEU A 132 -8.14 5.50 -3.52
N LEU A 133 -6.99 6.17 -3.46
CA LEU A 133 -6.88 7.61 -3.75
C LEU A 133 -6.12 7.93 -5.04
N LEU A 134 -5.26 7.04 -5.56
CA LEU A 134 -4.41 7.36 -6.71
C LEU A 134 -4.72 6.59 -8.00
N CYS A 135 -5.57 5.55 -7.98
CA CYS A 135 -5.96 4.74 -9.17
C CYS A 135 -4.77 4.37 -10.10
N LYS A 136 -3.55 4.34 -9.57
CA LYS A 136 -2.30 4.05 -10.27
C LYS A 136 -1.33 3.38 -9.31
N PHE A 137 -0.98 2.14 -9.62
CA PHE A 137 -0.08 1.27 -8.87
C PHE A 137 1.41 1.57 -9.13
N HIS A 138 1.82 2.84 -9.13
CA HIS A 138 3.23 3.17 -9.38
C HIS A 138 4.04 3.30 -8.09
N PHE A 139 4.24 2.18 -7.39
CA PHE A 139 5.28 2.05 -6.35
C PHE A 139 6.03 0.70 -6.42
N GLU A 140 6.05 0.09 -7.62
CA GLU A 140 6.58 -1.26 -7.93
C GLU A 140 7.92 -1.61 -7.25
N GLN A 141 8.93 -0.73 -7.27
CA GLN A 141 10.26 -1.13 -6.81
C GLN A 141 10.44 -1.17 -5.27
N VAL A 142 9.70 -0.36 -4.52
CA VAL A 142 9.75 -0.39 -3.04
C VAL A 142 8.65 -1.30 -2.47
N ALA A 143 7.54 -1.42 -3.19
CA ALA A 143 6.49 -2.38 -2.88
C ALA A 143 7.02 -3.81 -2.92
N LEU A 144 7.82 -4.22 -3.91
CA LEU A 144 8.36 -5.59 -3.99
C LEU A 144 9.18 -6.01 -2.75
N ALA A 145 10.00 -5.12 -2.20
CA ALA A 145 10.76 -5.39 -0.96
C ALA A 145 9.88 -5.35 0.30
N ALA A 146 8.76 -4.62 0.24
CA ALA A 146 7.76 -4.59 1.31
C ALA A 146 6.76 -5.76 1.22
N ASP A 147 6.59 -6.32 0.02
CA ASP A 147 5.60 -7.34 -0.29
C ASP A 147 5.93 -8.64 0.42
N GLU A 148 7.20 -8.98 0.62
CA GLU A 148 7.58 -10.15 1.44
C GLU A 148 7.01 -10.07 2.86
N LEU A 149 7.00 -8.89 3.49
CA LEU A 149 6.48 -8.70 4.85
C LEU A 149 4.95 -8.51 4.88
N MET A 150 4.39 -7.87 3.84
CA MET A 150 2.94 -7.66 3.73
C MET A 150 2.22 -8.95 3.33
N ALA A 151 2.80 -9.77 2.46
CA ALA A 151 2.26 -11.06 2.02
C ALA A 151 1.94 -11.97 3.20
N VAL A 152 2.81 -12.03 4.22
CA VAL A 152 2.56 -12.83 5.44
C VAL A 152 1.26 -12.43 6.14
N ARG A 153 0.95 -11.13 6.21
CA ARG A 153 -0.30 -10.65 6.84
C ARG A 153 -1.52 -10.82 5.94
N TRP A 154 -1.36 -10.71 4.62
CA TRP A 154 -2.43 -10.93 3.65
C TRP A 154 -2.77 -12.41 3.44
N VAL A 155 -1.84 -13.34 3.69
CA VAL A 155 -2.11 -14.79 3.67
C VAL A 155 -3.19 -15.18 4.68
N SER A 156 -3.20 -14.60 5.88
CA SER A 156 -4.26 -14.84 6.87
C SER A 156 -5.62 -14.33 6.39
N VAL A 157 -5.66 -13.18 5.72
CA VAL A 157 -6.88 -12.60 5.14
C VAL A 157 -7.37 -13.47 3.96
N TRP A 158 -6.45 -13.95 3.13
CA TRP A 158 -6.73 -14.87 2.02
C TRP A 158 -7.31 -16.19 2.51
N HIS A 159 -6.76 -16.76 3.59
CA HIS A 159 -7.33 -17.94 4.23
C HIS A 159 -8.72 -17.67 4.80
N GLY A 160 -8.93 -16.54 5.46
CA GLY A 160 -10.26 -16.14 5.93
C GLY A 160 -11.29 -16.08 4.80
N CYS A 161 -10.93 -15.45 3.68
CA CYS A 161 -11.82 -15.32 2.52
C CYS A 161 -12.10 -16.69 1.86
N ARG A 162 -11.09 -17.55 1.73
CA ARG A 162 -11.26 -18.93 1.20
C ARG A 162 -12.16 -19.79 2.08
N TRP A 163 -11.98 -19.73 3.40
CA TRP A 163 -12.83 -20.46 4.34
C TRP A 163 -14.27 -19.91 4.32
N LEU A 164 -14.45 -18.60 4.16
CA LEU A 164 -15.76 -17.98 4.07
C LEU A 164 -16.49 -18.36 2.77
N SER A 165 -15.80 -18.46 1.63
CA SER A 165 -16.36 -18.99 0.39
C SER A 165 -16.73 -20.48 0.49
N LEU A 166 -15.91 -21.30 1.15
CA LEU A 166 -16.21 -22.71 1.38
C LEU A 166 -17.41 -22.88 2.31
N LEU A 167 -17.48 -22.12 3.41
CA LEU A 167 -18.62 -22.14 4.34
C LEU A 167 -19.91 -21.67 3.66
N SER A 168 -19.83 -20.63 2.82
CA SER A 168 -20.98 -20.16 2.03
C SER A 168 -21.47 -21.25 1.08
N LEU A 169 -20.56 -21.91 0.35
CA LEU A 169 -20.91 -22.97 -0.60
C LEU A 169 -21.52 -24.19 0.11
N ILE A 170 -20.92 -24.63 1.22
CA ILE A 170 -21.47 -25.70 2.07
C ILE A 170 -22.87 -25.33 2.57
N GLY A 171 -23.04 -24.09 3.05
CA GLY A 171 -24.35 -23.59 3.48
C GLY A 171 -25.41 -23.66 2.39
N THR A 172 -25.08 -23.25 1.16
CA THR A 172 -26.02 -23.32 0.02
C THR A 172 -26.42 -24.75 -0.33
N VAL A 173 -25.47 -25.70 -0.28
CA VAL A 173 -25.73 -27.12 -0.56
C VAL A 173 -26.64 -27.74 0.50
N VAL A 174 -26.39 -27.45 1.79
CA VAL A 174 -27.21 -27.97 2.89
C VAL A 174 -28.65 -27.47 2.77
N VAL A 175 -28.84 -26.17 2.50
CA VAL A 175 -30.17 -25.59 2.32
C VAL A 175 -30.89 -26.23 1.13
N ALA A 176 -30.19 -26.41 -0.01
CA ALA A 176 -30.78 -27.05 -1.18
C ALA A 176 -31.21 -28.51 -0.90
N VAL A 177 -30.37 -29.30 -0.22
CA VAL A 177 -30.69 -30.69 0.14
C VAL A 177 -31.90 -30.75 1.07
N TRP A 178 -31.97 -29.84 2.04
CA TRP A 178 -33.10 -29.77 2.97
C TRP A 178 -34.42 -29.46 2.24
N PHE A 179 -34.40 -28.51 1.31
CA PHE A 179 -35.57 -28.20 0.47
C PHE A 179 -36.01 -29.41 -0.38
N VAL A 180 -35.08 -30.15 -0.97
CA VAL A 180 -35.39 -31.37 -1.74
C VAL A 180 -35.99 -32.45 -0.86
N ALA A 181 -35.45 -32.65 0.35
CA ALA A 181 -35.98 -33.62 1.30
C ALA A 181 -37.42 -33.27 1.72
N LEU A 182 -37.70 -32.00 2.02
CA LEU A 182 -39.06 -31.53 2.31
C LEU A 182 -40.00 -31.73 1.13
N TRP A 183 -39.53 -31.43 -0.08
CA TRP A 183 -40.33 -31.62 -1.29
C TRP A 183 -40.69 -33.09 -1.51
N LEU A 184 -39.73 -34.01 -1.34
CA LEU A 184 -39.96 -35.45 -1.43
C LEU A 184 -40.90 -35.96 -0.33
N TRP A 185 -40.73 -35.49 0.91
CA TRP A 185 -41.63 -35.83 2.01
C TRP A 185 -43.07 -35.44 1.72
N MET A 186 -43.29 -34.20 1.27
CA MET A 186 -44.61 -33.69 0.90
C MET A 186 -45.23 -34.51 -0.23
N PHE A 187 -44.44 -34.84 -1.26
CA PHE A 187 -44.91 -35.66 -2.38
C PHE A 187 -45.29 -37.09 -1.95
N LEU A 188 -44.51 -37.70 -1.05
CA LEU A 188 -44.82 -39.02 -0.51
C LEU A 188 -46.10 -39.03 0.31
N ASP A 189 -46.34 -38.01 1.14
CA ASP A 189 -47.56 -37.91 1.95
C ASP A 189 -48.82 -37.84 1.07
N GLU A 190 -48.78 -37.01 0.02
CA GLU A 190 -49.87 -36.87 -0.95
C GLU A 190 -50.09 -38.16 -1.76
N TRP A 191 -49.01 -38.85 -2.13
CA TRP A 191 -49.10 -40.13 -2.84
C TRP A 191 -49.63 -41.24 -1.93
N VAL A 192 -49.23 -41.27 -0.66
CA VAL A 192 -49.75 -42.20 0.34
C VAL A 192 -51.22 -41.93 0.61
N TYR A 193 -51.62 -40.67 0.72
CA TYR A 193 -53.03 -40.28 0.89
C TYR A 193 -53.88 -40.76 -0.31
N THR A 194 -53.43 -40.48 -1.53
CA THR A 194 -54.16 -40.88 -2.75
C THR A 194 -54.19 -42.40 -2.95
N ALA A 195 -53.12 -43.12 -2.60
CA ALA A 195 -53.05 -44.57 -2.65
C ALA A 195 -53.98 -45.23 -1.62
N ARG A 196 -53.96 -44.75 -0.36
CA ARG A 196 -54.83 -45.23 0.72
C ARG A 196 -56.31 -45.04 0.35
N ARG A 197 -56.67 -43.88 -0.19
CA ARG A 197 -58.05 -43.60 -0.65
C ARG A 197 -58.49 -44.54 -1.79
N LYS A 198 -57.59 -44.89 -2.71
CA LYS A 198 -57.89 -45.88 -3.77
C LYS A 198 -58.06 -47.30 -3.21
N LEU A 199 -57.27 -47.68 -2.20
CA LEU A 199 -57.39 -48.98 -1.53
C LEU A 199 -58.70 -49.10 -0.75
N GLU A 200 -59.11 -48.06 -0.01
CA GLU A 200 -60.38 -48.03 0.72
C GLU A 200 -61.58 -48.15 -0.23
N LYS A 201 -61.59 -47.44 -1.36
CA LYS A 201 -62.64 -47.59 -2.39
C LYS A 201 -62.72 -49.02 -2.93
N ARG A 202 -61.58 -49.70 -3.12
CA ARG A 202 -61.54 -51.10 -3.57
C ARG A 202 -62.06 -52.05 -2.48
N SER A 203 -61.76 -51.80 -1.22
CA SER A 203 -62.30 -52.56 -0.08
C SER A 203 -63.82 -52.42 0.02
N ASN A 204 -64.33 -51.19 0.01
CA ASN A 204 -65.77 -50.93 0.18
C ASN A 204 -66.60 -51.46 -1.01
N LYS A 205 -66.07 -51.41 -2.24
CA LYS A 205 -66.71 -52.03 -3.42
C LYS A 205 -66.75 -53.55 -3.35
N ARG A 206 -65.76 -54.17 -2.69
CA ARG A 206 -65.70 -55.62 -2.50
C ARG A 206 -66.67 -56.10 -1.40
N ASP A 207 -66.91 -55.28 -0.38
CA ASP A 207 -67.90 -55.58 0.68
C ASP A 207 -69.34 -55.30 0.24
N GLY A 208 -69.60 -54.21 -0.49
CA GLY A 208 -70.95 -53.93 -1.03
C GLY A 208 -71.43 -54.89 -2.13
N SER A 209 -70.53 -55.70 -2.71
CA SER A 209 -70.88 -56.76 -3.68
C SER A 209 -71.22 -58.10 -3.01
N LYS A 210 -71.09 -58.22 -1.69
CA LYS A 210 -71.34 -59.46 -0.93
C LYS A 210 -72.69 -59.46 -0.19
N CYS A 211 -73.50 -58.42 -0.35
CA CYS A 211 -74.87 -58.33 0.18
C CYS A 211 -75.91 -58.58 -0.91
#